data_AF-R9KBG8-F1
#
_entry.id   AF-R9KBG8-F1
#
_cell.length_a   1.000
_cell.length_b   1.000
_cell.length_c   1.000
_cell.angle_alpha   90.00
_cell.angle_beta   90.00
_cell.angle_gamma   90.00
#
_symmetry.space_group_name_H-M   'P 1'
#
loop_
_entity.id
_entity.type
_entity.pdbx_description
1 polymer ?
#
loop_
_entity_poly.entity_id
_entity_poly.type
_entity_poly.pdbx_seq_one_letter_code
_entity_poly.pdbx_strand_id
1 'polypeptide(L)'
;MTGFDKDEFWKKILSMYQQAKENNYVLKLNEEQVRELKEIFIDLYIPIENLGHYDDEKLMKRIMETIVSINAHDKDAMNNGGDIIHLVNSVNFDGRNLYLHFAKIAAAKMRRLELGKSQQQIAERMGCSVSAVKSCEKPYCDLSRQSEVLVRKLAKALECNIESLIS
;
A
#
# COMPACT_ATOMS: atom_id res chain seq x y z
N MET A 1 -6.26 19.37 5.94
CA MET A 1 -6.59 18.18 5.14
C MET A 1 -5.71 17.05 5.67
N THR A 2 -6.24 16.17 6.53
CA THR A 2 -5.47 15.01 7.02
C THR A 2 -5.48 13.93 5.96
N GLY A 3 -4.73 14.19 4.88
CA GLY A 3 -4.35 13.16 3.93
C GLY A 3 -3.42 12.16 4.58
N PHE A 4 -3.36 10.98 3.99
CA PHE A 4 -2.42 9.92 4.30
C PHE A 4 -0.98 10.41 4.09
N ASP A 5 -0.26 10.77 5.16
CA ASP A 5 1.11 11.27 5.04
C ASP A 5 2.07 10.09 4.86
N LYS A 6 2.43 9.82 3.60
CA LYS A 6 3.44 8.82 3.23
C LYS A 6 4.82 9.47 3.35
N ASP A 7 5.50 9.23 4.46
CA ASP A 7 6.93 9.56 4.57
C ASP A 7 7.77 8.75 3.56
N GLU A 8 9.08 8.99 3.53
CA GLU A 8 9.95 8.32 2.55
C GLU A 8 10.04 6.81 2.78
N PHE A 9 10.00 6.36 4.04
CA PHE A 9 9.98 4.93 4.37
C PHE A 9 8.73 4.25 3.78
N TRP A 10 7.57 4.87 4.00
CA TRP A 10 6.32 4.42 3.41
C TRP A 10 6.41 4.34 1.88
N LYS A 11 6.85 5.43 1.24
CA LYS A 11 6.98 5.52 -0.22
C LYS A 11 7.91 4.43 -0.76
N LYS A 12 9.00 4.14 -0.06
CA LYS A 12 9.94 3.07 -0.43
C LYS A 12 9.27 1.70 -0.39
N ILE A 13 8.56 1.36 0.69
CA ILE A 13 7.81 0.08 0.76
C ILE A 13 6.73 0.00 -0.32
N LEU A 14 6.02 1.09 -0.59
CA LEU A 14 5.00 1.12 -1.65
C LEU A 14 5.61 0.95 -3.06
N SER A 15 6.79 1.53 -3.33
CA SER A 15 7.45 1.36 -4.63
C SER A 15 7.78 -0.09 -4.97
N MET A 16 7.93 -0.94 -3.94
CA MET A 16 8.21 -2.37 -4.07
C MET A 16 6.95 -3.19 -4.41
N TYR A 17 5.75 -2.60 -4.32
CA TYR A 17 4.48 -3.31 -4.48
C TYR A 17 4.33 -3.95 -5.85
N GLN A 18 4.71 -3.26 -6.92
CA GLN A 18 4.58 -3.79 -8.29
C GLN A 18 5.48 -5.02 -8.50
N GLN A 19 6.73 -4.95 -8.03
CA GLN A 19 7.64 -6.07 -8.06
C GLN A 19 7.11 -7.26 -7.23
N ALA A 20 6.50 -6.99 -6.07
CA ALA A 20 5.86 -8.03 -5.27
C ALA A 20 4.68 -8.66 -6.01
N LYS A 21 3.83 -7.86 -6.68
CA LYS A 21 2.66 -8.33 -7.45
C LYS A 21 3.05 -9.36 -8.51
N GLU A 22 4.15 -9.12 -9.22
CA GLU A 22 4.72 -10.05 -10.22
C GLU A 22 5.20 -11.38 -9.59
N ASN A 23 5.56 -11.36 -8.31
CA ASN A 23 6.03 -12.50 -7.53
C ASN A 23 4.97 -13.02 -6.54
N ASN A 24 3.69 -13.03 -6.95
CA ASN A 24 2.56 -13.49 -6.12
C ASN A 24 2.46 -12.77 -4.76
N TYR A 25 2.74 -11.46 -4.76
CA TYR A 25 2.69 -10.57 -3.59
C TYR A 25 3.71 -10.94 -2.49
N VAL A 26 4.77 -11.66 -2.84
CA VAL A 26 5.90 -11.94 -1.96
C VAL A 26 7.15 -11.34 -2.56
N LEU A 27 7.87 -10.53 -1.77
CA LEU A 27 9.13 -9.95 -2.19
C LEU A 27 10.24 -10.32 -1.22
N LYS A 28 11.32 -10.88 -1.76
CA LYS A 28 12.57 -11.11 -1.04
C LYS A 28 13.52 -9.96 -1.32
N LEU A 29 13.89 -9.21 -0.28
CA LEU A 29 14.86 -8.14 -0.39
C LEU A 29 16.28 -8.68 -0.28
N ASN A 30 17.15 -8.20 -1.16
CA ASN A 30 18.58 -8.48 -1.10
C ASN A 30 19.30 -7.57 -0.08
N GLU A 31 20.58 -7.80 0.14
CA GLU A 31 21.40 -7.07 1.13
C GLU A 31 21.42 -5.55 0.87
N GLU A 32 21.47 -5.13 -0.39
CA GLU A 32 21.47 -3.72 -0.77
C GLU A 32 20.12 -3.04 -0.46
N GLN A 33 19.01 -3.68 -0.82
CA GLN A 33 17.67 -3.18 -0.52
C GLN A 33 17.40 -3.13 0.99
N VAL A 34 17.92 -4.10 1.76
CA VAL A 34 17.83 -4.08 3.22
C VAL A 34 18.66 -2.93 3.80
N ARG A 35 19.88 -2.69 3.27
CA ARG A 35 20.71 -1.56 3.69
C ARG A 35 20.03 -0.22 3.43
N GLU A 36 19.49 -0.02 2.22
CA GLU A 36 18.76 1.21 1.89
C GLU A 36 17.56 1.44 2.82
N LEU A 37 16.80 0.38 3.15
CA LEU A 37 15.68 0.50 4.10
C LEU A 37 16.15 0.86 5.50
N LYS A 38 17.29 0.31 5.95
CA LYS A 38 17.90 0.66 7.24
C LYS A 38 18.30 2.14 7.29
N GLU A 39 18.96 2.63 6.24
CA GLU A 39 19.38 4.04 6.15
C GLU A 39 18.18 4.98 6.24
N ILE A 40 17.14 4.77 5.42
CA ILE A 40 15.91 5.57 5.46
C ILE A 40 15.24 5.50 6.84
N PHE A 41 15.20 4.31 7.46
CA PHE A 41 14.59 4.14 8.77
C PHE A 41 15.35 4.89 9.88
N ILE A 42 16.68 4.79 9.89
CA ILE A 42 17.54 5.47 10.86
C ILE A 42 17.32 6.98 10.75
N ASP A 43 17.40 7.53 9.54
CA ASP A 43 17.31 8.97 9.30
C ASP A 43 15.94 9.55 9.72
N LEU A 44 14.87 8.79 9.55
CA LEU A 44 13.51 9.25 9.86
C LEU A 44 13.08 9.03 11.31
N TYR A 45 13.44 7.88 11.91
CA TYR A 45 12.82 7.42 13.15
C TYR A 45 13.79 7.28 14.33
N ILE A 46 15.11 7.38 14.11
CA ILE A 46 16.10 7.23 15.17
C ILE A 46 16.80 8.57 15.41
N PRO A 47 16.55 9.23 16.56
CA PRO A 47 17.33 10.38 16.97
C PRO A 47 18.81 10.03 17.09
N ILE A 48 19.69 10.91 16.65
CA ILE A 48 21.14 10.66 16.58
C ILE A 48 21.73 10.28 17.96
N GLU A 49 21.20 10.84 19.04
CA GLU A 49 21.61 10.53 20.42
C GLU A 49 21.35 9.06 20.80
N ASN A 50 20.36 8.43 20.18
CA ASN A 50 19.95 7.06 20.48
C ASN A 50 20.60 6.02 19.57
N LEU A 51 21.41 6.43 18.59
CA LEU A 51 21.98 5.52 17.58
C LEU A 51 22.81 4.40 18.22
N GLY A 52 23.57 4.70 19.28
CA GLY A 52 24.38 3.71 20.01
C GLY A 52 23.58 2.70 20.84
N HIS A 53 22.26 2.86 20.98
CA HIS A 53 21.39 1.94 21.71
C HIS A 53 20.80 0.82 20.84
N TYR A 54 20.93 0.95 19.51
CA TYR A 54 20.42 -0.02 18.55
C TYR A 54 21.57 -0.91 18.06
N ASP A 55 21.52 -2.18 18.45
CA ASP A 55 22.20 -3.23 17.70
C ASP A 55 21.40 -3.58 16.44
N ASP A 56 22.03 -4.32 15.55
CA ASP A 56 21.48 -4.64 14.23
C ASP A 56 20.17 -5.46 14.34
N GLU A 57 20.05 -6.31 15.36
CA GLU A 57 18.84 -7.11 15.63
C GLU A 57 17.67 -6.23 16.10
N LYS A 58 17.89 -5.34 17.07
CA LYS A 58 16.86 -4.39 17.54
C LYS A 58 16.42 -3.47 16.42
N LEU A 59 17.36 -2.96 15.62
CA LEU A 59 17.04 -2.12 14.47
C LEU A 59 16.13 -2.87 13.49
N MET A 60 16.50 -4.09 13.11
CA MET A 60 15.70 -4.91 12.20
C MET A 60 14.31 -5.21 12.76
N LYS A 61 14.18 -5.52 14.05
CA LYS A 61 12.88 -5.73 14.69
C LYS A 61 11.97 -4.49 14.56
N ARG A 62 12.52 -3.29 14.80
CA ARG A 62 11.76 -2.02 14.69
C ARG A 62 11.37 -1.72 13.25
N ILE A 63 12.24 -2.00 12.29
CA ILE A 63 11.93 -1.91 10.86
C ILE A 63 10.76 -2.84 10.52
N MET A 64 10.81 -4.11 10.93
CA MET A 64 9.73 -5.08 10.69
C MET A 64 8.40 -4.62 11.30
N GLU A 65 8.42 -4.18 12.57
CA GLU A 65 7.25 -3.62 13.28
C GLU A 65 6.66 -2.42 12.53
N THR A 66 7.52 -1.54 12.02
CA THR A 66 7.09 -0.35 11.27
C THR A 66 6.47 -0.73 9.94
N ILE A 67 7.06 -1.68 9.21
CA ILE A 67 6.51 -2.16 7.93
C ILE A 67 5.12 -2.80 8.12
N VAL A 68 4.91 -3.66 9.11
CA VAL A 68 3.58 -4.27 9.32
C VAL A 68 2.53 -3.24 9.81
N SER A 69 3.00 -2.15 10.41
CA SER A 69 2.16 -1.02 10.83
C SER A 69 1.76 -0.11 9.68
N ILE A 70 2.30 -0.31 8.47
CA ILE A 70 1.90 0.42 7.26
C ILE A 70 0.46 0.04 6.89
N ASN A 71 -0.49 0.89 7.28
CA ASN A 71 -1.91 0.73 6.97
C ASN A 71 -2.67 2.00 6.58
N ALA A 72 -3.80 1.85 5.88
CA ALA A 72 -4.73 2.93 5.55
C ALA A 72 -6.14 2.66 6.10
N HIS A 73 -6.81 3.70 6.59
CA HIS A 73 -8.20 3.61 7.03
C HIS A 73 -9.18 3.69 5.85
N ASP A 74 -10.00 2.65 5.68
CA ASP A 74 -11.07 2.64 4.68
C ASP A 74 -12.35 3.30 5.22
N LYS A 75 -12.79 4.40 4.59
CA LYS A 75 -13.98 5.17 5.02
C LYS A 75 -15.30 4.40 4.89
N ASP A 76 -15.34 3.34 4.09
CA ASP A 76 -16.55 2.55 3.84
C ASP A 76 -16.80 1.43 4.87
N ALA A 77 -15.87 1.21 5.80
CA ALA A 77 -16.03 0.22 6.86
C ALA A 77 -16.94 0.76 7.98
N MET A 78 -18.26 0.73 7.74
CA MET A 78 -19.29 1.10 8.71
C MET A 78 -19.47 -0.02 9.75
N ASN A 79 -18.67 -0.03 10.82
CA ASN A 79 -19.00 -0.42 12.21
C ASN A 79 -17.73 -0.60 13.06
N ASN A 80 -17.60 0.15 14.16
CA ASN A 80 -16.59 0.02 15.24
C ASN A 80 -15.13 -0.17 14.82
N GLY A 81 -14.51 0.89 14.28
CA GLY A 81 -13.03 0.98 14.23
C GLY A 81 -12.41 0.99 12.84
N GLY A 82 -13.21 0.80 11.78
CA GLY A 82 -12.80 0.90 10.37
C GLY A 82 -11.74 -0.12 10.00
N ASP A 83 -12.04 -1.06 9.09
CA ASP A 83 -11.05 -2.05 8.66
C ASP A 83 -9.76 -1.35 8.21
N ILE A 84 -8.69 -1.67 8.95
CA ILE A 84 -7.34 -1.18 8.71
C ILE A 84 -6.79 -2.00 7.54
N ILE A 85 -6.56 -1.35 6.40
CA ILE A 85 -5.96 -2.02 5.24
C ILE A 85 -4.46 -1.94 5.38
N HIS A 86 -3.85 -3.05 5.77
CA HIS A 86 -2.40 -3.19 5.79
C HIS A 86 -1.87 -3.26 4.36
N LEU A 87 -0.79 -2.54 4.05
CA LEU A 87 -0.07 -2.70 2.79
C LEU A 87 0.73 -4.00 2.80
N VAL A 88 1.32 -4.34 3.95
CA VAL A 88 2.12 -5.54 4.18
C VAL A 88 1.45 -6.36 5.28
N ASN A 89 1.04 -7.58 4.94
CA ASN A 89 0.36 -8.51 5.85
C ASN A 89 1.33 -9.11 6.87
N SER A 90 2.55 -9.42 6.44
CA SER A 90 3.59 -9.97 7.31
C SER A 90 5.00 -9.70 6.78
N VAL A 91 5.96 -9.70 7.70
CA VAL A 91 7.38 -9.56 7.40
C VAL A 91 8.14 -10.67 8.11
N ASN A 92 9.10 -11.28 7.44
CA ASN A 92 9.99 -12.28 8.02
C ASN A 92 11.46 -11.95 7.72
N PHE A 93 12.35 -12.20 8.67
CA PHE A 93 13.79 -12.02 8.53
C PHE A 93 14.51 -13.33 8.89
N ASP A 94 15.28 -13.89 7.95
CA ASP A 94 16.00 -15.16 8.14
C ASP A 94 17.43 -14.98 8.69
N GLY A 95 17.79 -13.75 9.07
CA GLY A 95 19.16 -13.37 9.46
C GLY A 95 19.97 -12.77 8.30
N ARG A 96 19.51 -12.92 7.05
CA ARG A 96 20.19 -12.37 5.86
C ARG A 96 19.25 -11.61 4.93
N ASN A 97 18.04 -12.14 4.71
CA ASN A 97 17.07 -11.60 3.77
C ASN A 97 15.79 -11.21 4.51
N LEU A 98 15.19 -10.10 4.06
CA LEU A 98 13.87 -9.67 4.51
C LEU A 98 12.82 -10.10 3.48
N TYR A 99 11.76 -10.75 3.96
CA TYR A 99 10.64 -11.21 3.14
C TYR A 99 9.42 -10.38 3.48
N LEU A 100 8.86 -9.69 2.48
CA LEU A 100 7.66 -8.87 2.60
C LEU A 100 6.49 -9.60 1.94
N HIS A 101 5.44 -9.87 2.70
CA HIS A 101 4.19 -10.42 2.19
C HIS A 101 3.16 -9.29 2.06
N PHE A 102 2.97 -8.81 0.83
CA PHE A 102 2.05 -7.71 0.55
C PHE A 102 0.58 -8.16 0.55
N ALA A 103 -0.30 -7.25 0.95
CA ALA A 103 -1.74 -7.44 0.77
C ALA A 103 -2.11 -7.36 -0.71
N LYS A 104 -3.07 -8.17 -1.15
CA LYS A 104 -3.62 -8.11 -2.51
C LYS A 104 -4.66 -7.00 -2.58
N ILE A 105 -4.26 -5.83 -3.05
CA ILE A 105 -5.08 -4.62 -3.11
C ILE A 105 -5.23 -4.25 -4.59
N ALA A 106 -6.47 -4.15 -5.06
CA ALA A 106 -6.73 -3.70 -6.43
C ALA A 106 -6.20 -2.28 -6.65
N ALA A 107 -5.65 -1.98 -7.82
CA ALA A 107 -5.12 -0.65 -8.16
C ALA A 107 -6.18 0.45 -7.95
N ALA A 108 -7.44 0.18 -8.33
CA ALA A 108 -8.56 1.07 -8.09
C ALA A 108 -8.79 1.36 -6.60
N LYS A 109 -8.68 0.33 -5.74
CA LYS A 109 -8.83 0.48 -4.29
C LYS A 109 -7.67 1.29 -3.70
N MET A 110 -6.43 0.95 -4.07
CA MET A 110 -5.25 1.68 -3.62
C MET A 110 -5.36 3.16 -3.96
N ARG A 111 -5.70 3.48 -5.23
CA ARG A 111 -5.86 4.87 -5.67
C ARG A 111 -6.98 5.60 -4.93
N ARG A 112 -8.11 4.93 -4.67
CA ARG A 112 -9.20 5.53 -3.87
C ARG A 112 -8.74 5.90 -2.45
N LEU A 113 -8.01 5.00 -1.80
CA LEU A 113 -7.47 5.22 -0.45
C LEU A 113 -6.48 6.40 -0.44
N GLU A 114 -5.63 6.53 -1.46
CA GLU A 114 -4.73 7.68 -1.63
C GLU A 114 -5.48 9.01 -1.73
N LEU A 115 -6.63 9.03 -2.42
CA LEU A 115 -7.49 10.22 -2.49
C LEU A 115 -8.29 10.47 -1.20
N GLY A 116 -8.24 9.54 -0.24
CA GLY A 116 -9.03 9.59 0.99
C GLY A 116 -10.54 9.63 0.71
N LYS A 117 -11.02 8.94 -0.33
CA LYS A 117 -12.43 8.93 -0.74
C LYS A 117 -13.14 7.64 -0.35
N SER A 118 -14.44 7.74 -0.08
CA SER A 118 -15.31 6.57 0.08
C SER A 118 -15.76 6.03 -1.28
N GLN A 119 -16.19 4.77 -1.35
CA GLN A 119 -16.77 4.13 -2.53
C GLN A 119 -18.01 4.90 -2.98
N GLN A 120 -18.81 5.41 -2.04
CA GLN A 120 -19.94 6.30 -2.32
C GLN A 120 -19.51 7.54 -3.10
N GLN A 121 -18.46 8.24 -2.65
CA GLN A 121 -17.94 9.43 -3.33
C GLN A 121 -17.40 9.12 -4.74
N ILE A 122 -16.78 7.95 -4.93
CA ILE A 122 -16.32 7.51 -6.26
C ILE A 122 -17.51 7.16 -7.16
N ALA A 123 -18.52 6.46 -6.65
CA ALA A 123 -19.70 6.07 -7.40
C ALA A 123 -20.49 7.29 -7.90
N GLU A 124 -20.65 8.31 -7.06
CA GLU A 124 -21.27 9.59 -7.42
C GLU A 124 -20.52 10.28 -8.57
N ARG A 125 -19.19 10.33 -8.51
CA ARG A 125 -18.35 10.90 -9.58
C ARG A 125 -18.45 10.13 -10.89
N MET A 126 -18.61 8.81 -10.83
CA MET A 126 -18.80 7.97 -12.01
C MET A 126 -20.22 8.03 -12.58
N GLY A 127 -21.20 8.47 -11.78
CA GLY A 127 -22.62 8.35 -12.09
C GLY A 127 -23.07 6.89 -12.16
N CYS A 128 -22.61 6.05 -11.21
CA CYS A 128 -22.94 4.62 -11.13
C CYS A 128 -23.29 4.19 -9.70
N SER A 129 -23.52 2.89 -9.49
CA SER A 129 -23.78 2.34 -8.16
C SER A 129 -22.49 2.04 -7.40
N VAL A 130 -22.55 2.10 -6.06
CA VAL A 130 -21.44 1.67 -5.17
C VAL A 130 -21.00 0.24 -5.46
N SER A 131 -21.94 -0.65 -5.82
CA SER A 131 -21.64 -2.03 -6.20
C SER A 131 -20.72 -2.13 -7.42
N ALA A 132 -20.82 -1.21 -8.38
CA ALA A 132 -19.93 -1.17 -9.54
C ALA A 132 -18.50 -0.81 -9.11
N VAL A 133 -18.34 0.18 -8.23
CA VAL A 133 -17.03 0.55 -7.64
C VAL A 133 -16.45 -0.63 -6.86
N LYS A 134 -17.24 -1.22 -5.96
CA LYS A 134 -16.84 -2.39 -5.17
C LYS A 134 -16.41 -3.57 -6.05
N SER A 135 -17.03 -3.77 -7.21
CA SER A 135 -16.63 -4.80 -8.16
C SER A 135 -15.25 -4.51 -8.77
N CYS A 136 -14.97 -3.25 -9.12
CA CYS A 136 -13.68 -2.82 -9.65
C CYS A 136 -12.54 -2.89 -8.60
N GLU A 137 -12.88 -2.83 -7.31
CA GLU A 137 -11.94 -2.89 -6.20
C GLU A 137 -11.61 -4.32 -5.72
N LYS A 138 -12.22 -5.34 -6.33
CA LYS A 138 -11.89 -6.73 -5.98
C LYS A 138 -10.45 -7.06 -6.41
N PRO A 139 -9.63 -7.73 -5.58
CA PRO A 139 -8.24 -8.04 -5.91
C PRO A 139 -8.05 -8.85 -7.21
N TYR A 140 -9.07 -9.60 -7.61
CA TYR A 140 -9.10 -10.43 -8.82
C TYR A 140 -9.89 -9.78 -9.97
N CYS A 141 -10.29 -8.51 -9.85
CA CYS A 141 -10.92 -7.79 -10.94
C CYS A 141 -9.87 -7.42 -11.98
N ASP A 142 -9.96 -8.05 -13.16
CA ASP A 142 -9.17 -7.66 -14.32
C ASP A 142 -9.88 -6.52 -15.06
N LEU A 143 -9.39 -5.29 -14.83
CA LEU A 143 -9.93 -4.08 -15.45
C LEU A 143 -9.67 -4.03 -16.97
N SER A 144 -8.70 -4.77 -17.50
CA SER A 144 -8.47 -4.86 -18.96
C SER A 144 -9.61 -5.55 -19.70
N ARG A 145 -10.38 -6.39 -19.00
CA ARG A 145 -11.53 -7.13 -19.54
C ARG A 145 -12.87 -6.44 -19.30
N GLN A 146 -12.86 -5.30 -18.60
CA GLN A 146 -14.07 -4.52 -18.37
C GLN A 146 -14.37 -3.61 -19.57
N SER A 147 -15.59 -3.08 -19.62
CA SER A 147 -15.95 -2.16 -20.70
C SER A 147 -15.09 -0.89 -20.63
N GLU A 148 -14.63 -0.42 -21.79
CA GLU A 148 -13.77 0.77 -21.89
C GLU A 148 -14.43 2.01 -21.25
N VAL A 149 -15.75 2.13 -21.41
CA VAL A 149 -16.55 3.20 -20.80
C VAL A 149 -16.48 3.16 -19.27
N LEU A 150 -16.54 1.97 -18.67
CA LEU A 150 -16.43 1.81 -17.21
C LEU A 150 -15.03 2.22 -16.73
N VAL A 151 -13.99 1.72 -17.40
CA VAL A 151 -12.59 2.00 -17.03
C VAL A 151 -12.26 3.49 -17.18
N ARG A 152 -12.71 4.14 -18.26
CA ARG A 152 -12.55 5.59 -18.46
C ARG A 152 -13.25 6.40 -17.37
N LYS A 153 -14.48 6.04 -17.00
CA LYS A 153 -15.22 6.70 -15.92
C LYS A 153 -14.52 6.51 -14.57
N LEU A 154 -14.03 5.30 -14.30
CA LEU A 154 -13.30 4.98 -13.07
C LEU A 154 -11.99 5.78 -12.98
N ALA A 155 -11.16 5.77 -14.02
CA ALA A 155 -9.91 6.51 -14.09
C ALA A 155 -10.13 8.02 -13.87
N LYS A 156 -11.17 8.58 -14.52
CA LYS A 156 -11.56 9.98 -14.31
C LYS A 156 -11.98 10.26 -12.87
N ALA A 157 -12.79 9.40 -12.25
CA ALA A 157 -13.25 9.57 -10.87
C ALA A 157 -12.12 9.43 -9.84
N LEU A 158 -11.09 8.63 -10.17
CA LEU A 158 -9.89 8.35 -9.39
C LEU A 158 -8.70 9.28 -9.72
N GLU A 159 -8.91 10.29 -10.55
CA GLU A 159 -7.91 11.30 -10.87
C GLU A 159 -6.57 10.65 -11.29
N CYS A 160 -6.63 9.63 -12.16
CA CYS A 160 -5.48 8.86 -12.64
C CYS A 160 -5.63 8.46 -14.11
N ASN A 161 -4.54 7.96 -14.70
CA ASN A 161 -4.53 7.39 -16.04
C ASN A 161 -5.09 5.96 -16.03
N ILE A 162 -5.51 5.48 -17.19
CA ILE A 162 -6.08 4.13 -17.35
C ILE A 162 -5.01 3.06 -17.13
N GLU A 163 -3.79 3.32 -17.62
CA GLU A 163 -2.65 2.42 -17.53
C GLU A 163 -2.34 2.08 -16.06
N SER A 164 -2.48 3.06 -15.16
CA SER A 164 -2.27 2.89 -13.72
C SER A 164 -3.31 1.98 -13.04
N LEU A 165 -4.43 1.70 -13.70
CA LEU A 165 -5.47 0.81 -13.18
C LEU A 165 -5.37 -0.62 -13.73
N ILE A 166 -4.74 -0.77 -14.89
CA ILE A 166 -4.66 -2.05 -15.62
C ILE A 166 -3.33 -2.79 -15.35
N SER A 167 -2.29 -2.08 -14.90
CA SER A 167 -0.97 -2.63 -14.53
C SER A 167 -1.01 -3.56 -13.33
#